data_AF-A0A4Y3QTV5-F1
#
_entry.id   AF-A0A4Y3QTV5-F1
#
_cell.length_a   1.000
_cell.length_b   1.000
_cell.length_c   1.000
_cell.angle_alpha   90.00
_cell.angle_beta   90.00
_cell.angle_gamma   90.00
#
_symmetry.space_group_name_H-M   'P 1'
#
loop_
_entity.id
_entity.type
_entity.pdbx_description
1 polymer ?
#
loop_
_entity_poly.entity_id
_entity_poly.type
_entity_poly.pdbx_seq_one_letter_code
_entity_poly.pdbx_strand_id
1 'polypeptide(L)'
;MDLVTAALPVGATVFVAILGYLQWRRSERRQAENETVRRELEQTDRRRTAREPYDQRRREALQELLDTLRELEIRSRWNAGGQDLRAEVPKVNTFLIRHSEVLDDEERRLTGEFLDGLTWIDHHEADNRRRWEERRERQRAAHGTDIGPYESSWASTEPLPWLDGAQAAARKWNSARDALEERLRNAPQGE
;
A
#
# COMPACT_ATOMS: atom_id res chain seq x y z
N MET A 1 -84.81 15.49 -28.61
CA MET A 1 -84.05 14.93 -27.48
C MET A 1 -82.56 15.08 -27.83
N ASP A 2 -82.00 16.28 -27.73
CA ASP A 2 -80.60 16.57 -28.12
C ASP A 2 -80.02 17.69 -27.25
N LEU A 3 -79.85 17.40 -25.96
CA LEU A 3 -79.18 18.32 -25.03
C LEU A 3 -78.07 17.64 -24.22
N VAL A 4 -77.83 16.34 -24.43
CA VAL A 4 -76.80 15.56 -23.70
C VAL A 4 -75.48 15.48 -24.47
N THR A 5 -75.47 15.81 -25.77
CA THR A 5 -74.29 15.69 -26.64
C THR A 5 -73.41 16.94 -26.72
N ALA A 6 -73.87 18.10 -26.24
CA ALA A 6 -73.11 19.35 -26.37
C ALA A 6 -72.12 19.64 -25.20
N ALA A 7 -72.28 18.98 -24.04
CA ALA A 7 -71.47 19.27 -22.85
C ALA A 7 -70.22 18.39 -22.68
N LEU A 8 -70.18 17.22 -23.34
CA LEU A 8 -69.06 16.28 -23.24
C LEU A 8 -67.73 16.74 -23.89
N PRO A 9 -67.69 17.47 -25.02
CA PRO A 9 -66.40 17.79 -25.67
C PRO A 9 -65.63 18.91 -24.95
N VAL A 10 -66.31 19.82 -24.25
CA VAL A 10 -65.68 20.94 -23.54
C VAL A 10 -65.00 20.47 -22.24
N GLY A 11 -65.65 19.56 -21.50
CA GLY A 11 -65.04 18.96 -20.30
C GLY A 11 -63.81 18.10 -20.63
N ALA A 12 -63.87 17.32 -21.71
CA ALA A 12 -62.76 16.48 -22.16
C ALA A 12 -61.55 17.30 -22.64
N THR A 13 -61.77 18.40 -23.36
CA THR A 13 -60.68 19.28 -23.83
C THR A 13 -59.98 20.00 -22.68
N VAL A 14 -60.72 20.48 -21.67
CA VAL A 14 -60.13 21.08 -20.46
C VAL A 14 -59.32 20.04 -19.68
N PHE A 15 -59.80 18.80 -19.56
CA PHE A 15 -59.09 17.74 -18.86
C PHE A 15 -57.78 17.35 -19.58
N VAL A 16 -57.79 17.25 -20.91
CA VAL A 16 -56.59 16.99 -21.73
C VAL A 16 -55.58 18.15 -21.62
N ALA A 17 -56.04 19.39 -21.60
CA ALA A 17 -55.17 20.56 -21.41
C ALA A 17 -54.49 20.56 -20.03
N ILE A 18 -55.22 20.21 -18.96
CA ILE A 18 -54.68 20.10 -17.60
C ILE A 18 -53.65 18.96 -17.51
N LEU A 19 -53.96 17.80 -18.10
CA LEU A 19 -53.03 16.67 -18.14
C LEU A 19 -51.77 17.00 -18.94
N GLY A 20 -51.91 17.65 -20.10
CA GLY A 20 -50.79 18.11 -20.92
C GLY A 20 -49.88 19.10 -20.17
N TYR A 21 -50.47 20.04 -19.44
CA TYR A 21 -49.73 20.98 -18.60
C TYR A 21 -48.98 20.27 -17.46
N LEU A 22 -49.62 19.34 -16.76
CA LEU A 22 -48.99 18.55 -15.70
C LEU A 22 -47.83 17.68 -16.24
N GLN A 23 -48.00 17.09 -17.41
CA GLN A 23 -47.00 16.25 -18.06
C GLN A 23 -45.80 17.09 -18.53
N TRP A 24 -46.05 18.27 -19.09
CA TRP A 24 -45.01 19.25 -19.45
C TRP A 24 -44.22 19.72 -18.22
N ARG A 25 -44.91 20.08 -17.13
CA ARG A 25 -44.24 20.50 -15.89
C ARG A 25 -43.39 19.39 -15.24
N ARG A 26 -43.82 18.13 -15.37
CA ARG A 26 -43.03 16.95 -14.94
C ARG A 26 -41.81 16.71 -15.84
N SER A 27 -41.96 16.95 -17.14
CA SER A 27 -40.86 16.90 -18.11
C SER A 27 -39.78 17.93 -17.79
N GLU A 28 -40.16 19.19 -17.54
CA GLU A 28 -39.20 20.25 -17.17
C GLU A 28 -38.46 19.92 -15.86
N ARG A 29 -39.16 19.37 -14.85
CA ARG A 29 -38.49 18.94 -13.62
C ARG A 29 -37.47 17.83 -13.85
N ARG A 30 -37.80 16.83 -14.67
CA ARG A 30 -36.86 15.76 -15.02
C ARG A 30 -35.68 16.25 -15.84
N GLN A 31 -35.88 17.26 -16.68
CA GLN A 31 -34.80 17.90 -17.44
C GLN A 31 -33.88 18.70 -16.52
N ALA A 32 -34.44 19.46 -15.58
CA ALA A 32 -33.68 20.19 -14.57
C ALA A 32 -32.88 19.24 -13.66
N GLU A 33 -33.49 18.13 -13.20
CA GLU A 33 -32.83 17.10 -12.40
C GLU A 33 -31.67 16.43 -13.18
N ASN A 34 -31.88 16.09 -14.46
CA ASN A 34 -30.82 15.54 -15.31
C ASN A 34 -29.69 16.56 -15.56
N GLU A 35 -29.99 17.84 -15.75
CA GLU A 35 -28.97 18.88 -15.87
C GLU A 35 -28.17 19.05 -14.59
N THR A 36 -28.80 18.98 -13.41
CA THR A 36 -28.08 19.03 -12.14
C THR A 36 -27.16 17.83 -11.95
N VAL A 37 -27.65 16.62 -12.21
CA VAL A 37 -26.84 15.38 -12.12
C VAL A 37 -25.68 15.43 -13.11
N ARG A 38 -25.92 15.92 -14.33
CA ARG A 38 -24.86 16.09 -15.34
C ARG A 38 -23.80 17.10 -14.90
N ARG A 39 -24.19 18.23 -14.31
CA ARG A 39 -23.23 19.22 -13.77
C ARG A 39 -22.43 18.66 -12.59
N GLU A 40 -23.05 17.86 -11.72
CA GLU A 40 -22.36 17.17 -10.62
C GLU A 40 -21.36 16.13 -11.13
N LEU A 41 -21.72 15.36 -12.15
CA LEU A 41 -20.83 14.42 -12.82
C LEU A 41 -19.65 15.15 -13.49
N GLU A 42 -19.92 16.22 -14.26
CA GLU A 42 -18.87 17.02 -14.90
C GLU A 42 -17.92 17.69 -13.89
N GLN A 43 -18.42 18.12 -12.72
CA GLN A 43 -17.57 18.63 -11.64
C GLN A 43 -16.74 17.53 -10.98
N THR A 44 -17.30 16.34 -10.83
CA THR A 44 -16.60 15.18 -10.26
C THR A 44 -15.51 14.69 -11.20
N ASP A 45 -15.78 14.62 -12.50
CA ASP A 45 -14.79 14.29 -13.53
C ASP A 45 -13.65 15.30 -13.54
N ARG A 46 -13.93 16.61 -13.55
CA ARG A 46 -12.88 17.64 -13.48
C ARG A 46 -12.00 17.52 -12.24
N ARG A 47 -12.59 17.17 -11.09
CA ARG A 47 -11.84 16.93 -9.85
C ARG A 47 -11.01 15.65 -9.92
N ARG A 48 -11.50 14.62 -10.62
CA ARG A 48 -10.80 13.35 -10.84
C ARG A 48 -9.59 13.55 -11.77
N THR A 49 -9.79 14.19 -12.93
CA THR A 49 -8.70 14.50 -13.89
C THR A 49 -7.62 15.39 -13.28
N ALA A 50 -7.99 16.31 -12.37
CA ALA A 50 -7.02 17.15 -11.67
C ALA A 50 -6.17 16.37 -10.62
N ARG A 51 -6.66 15.24 -10.11
CA ARG A 51 -5.97 14.39 -9.12
C ARG A 51 -5.17 13.25 -9.75
N GLU A 52 -5.53 12.84 -10.95
CA GLU A 52 -4.89 11.76 -11.70
C GLU A 52 -3.34 11.86 -11.77
N PRO A 53 -2.72 13.05 -12.02
CA PRO A 53 -1.26 13.15 -12.04
C PRO A 53 -0.62 12.95 -10.67
N TYR A 54 -1.32 13.35 -9.59
CA TYR A 54 -0.85 13.14 -8.22
C TYR A 54 -0.95 11.66 -7.85
N ASP A 55 -2.09 11.05 -8.16
CA ASP A 55 -2.40 9.64 -7.91
C ASP A 55 -1.40 8.72 -8.63
N GLN A 56 -1.06 9.05 -9.88
CA GLN A 56 -0.02 8.34 -10.64
C GLN A 56 1.37 8.48 -9.99
N ARG A 57 1.82 9.70 -9.68
CA ARG A 57 3.13 9.92 -9.03
C ARG A 57 3.22 9.21 -7.68
N ARG A 58 2.13 9.20 -6.91
CA ARG A 58 2.04 8.49 -5.64
C ARG A 58 2.22 6.99 -5.84
N ARG A 59 1.55 6.41 -6.83
CA ARG A 59 1.67 4.98 -7.14
C ARG A 59 3.08 4.62 -7.61
N GLU A 60 3.68 5.45 -8.46
CA GLU A 60 5.06 5.26 -8.95
C GLU A 60 6.08 5.32 -7.80
N ALA A 61 5.98 6.33 -6.92
CA ALA A 61 6.82 6.41 -5.72
C ALA A 61 6.56 5.23 -4.76
N LEU A 62 5.28 4.84 -4.63
CA LEU A 62 4.75 3.59 -4.09
C LEU A 62 5.59 2.36 -4.45
N GLN A 63 5.62 2.12 -5.76
CA GLN A 63 6.25 0.99 -6.39
C GLN A 63 7.77 1.02 -6.23
N GLU A 64 8.41 2.16 -6.49
CA GLU A 64 9.86 2.31 -6.39
C GLU A 64 10.37 2.10 -4.96
N LEU A 65 9.62 2.56 -3.96
CA LEU A 65 9.89 2.28 -2.55
C LEU A 65 9.88 0.77 -2.28
N LEU A 66 8.80 0.09 -2.67
CA LEU A 66 8.65 -1.35 -2.47
C LEU A 66 9.74 -2.16 -3.18
N ASP A 67 10.10 -1.77 -4.40
CA ASP A 67 11.17 -2.43 -5.15
C ASP A 67 12.52 -2.25 -4.47
N THR A 68 12.81 -1.05 -3.96
CA THR A 68 14.01 -0.76 -3.16
C THR A 68 14.05 -1.62 -1.89
N LEU A 69 12.94 -1.69 -1.14
CA LEU A 69 12.84 -2.49 0.08
C LEU A 69 12.98 -3.99 -0.19
N ARG A 70 12.39 -4.48 -1.29
CA ARG A 70 12.51 -5.88 -1.72
C ARG A 70 13.95 -6.22 -2.13
N GLU A 71 14.63 -5.30 -2.80
CA GLU A 71 16.04 -5.50 -3.13
C GLU A 71 16.90 -5.60 -1.86
N LEU A 72 16.63 -4.76 -0.86
CA LEU A 72 17.30 -4.83 0.44
C LEU A 72 17.00 -6.13 1.19
N GLU A 73 15.75 -6.60 1.17
CA GLU A 73 15.37 -7.91 1.72
C GLU A 73 16.18 -9.04 1.05
N ILE A 74 16.23 -9.05 -0.28
CA ILE A 74 16.98 -10.06 -1.04
C ILE A 74 18.45 -9.99 -0.65
N ARG A 75 19.05 -8.80 -0.65
CA ARG A 75 20.46 -8.63 -0.28
C ARG A 75 20.73 -9.11 1.14
N SER A 76 19.87 -8.78 2.11
CA SER A 76 19.97 -9.25 3.50
C SER A 76 19.94 -10.77 3.60
N ARG A 77 18.99 -11.41 2.91
CA ARG A 77 18.82 -12.87 2.94
C ARG A 77 20.02 -13.63 2.36
N TRP A 78 20.79 -12.99 1.47
CA TRP A 78 22.00 -13.54 0.85
C TRP A 78 23.29 -12.98 1.47
N ASN A 79 23.19 -12.19 2.54
CA ASN A 79 24.33 -11.48 3.14
C ASN A 79 25.18 -12.41 4.01
N ALA A 80 25.79 -13.42 3.38
CA ALA A 80 26.83 -14.23 3.99
C ALA A 80 28.08 -13.39 4.38
N GLY A 81 28.19 -12.15 3.88
CA GLY A 81 29.33 -11.25 4.08
C GLY A 81 29.16 -10.18 5.14
N GLY A 82 28.00 -10.06 5.80
CA GLY A 82 27.79 -9.08 6.87
C GLY A 82 27.85 -7.61 6.43
N GLN A 83 27.41 -7.29 5.21
CA GLN A 83 27.23 -5.89 4.81
C GLN A 83 26.18 -5.23 5.71
N ASP A 84 26.58 -4.21 6.47
CA ASP A 84 25.70 -3.51 7.40
C ASP A 84 24.59 -2.77 6.63
N LEU A 85 23.36 -3.29 6.70
CA LEU A 85 22.17 -2.66 6.11
C LEU A 85 21.90 -1.26 6.67
N ARG A 86 22.49 -0.87 7.80
CA ARG A 86 22.43 0.51 8.31
C ARG A 86 22.98 1.53 7.32
N ALA A 87 23.90 1.13 6.43
CA ALA A 87 24.41 2.01 5.38
C ALA A 87 23.35 2.34 4.31
N GLU A 88 22.32 1.51 4.16
CA GLU A 88 21.24 1.70 3.19
C GLU A 88 20.09 2.54 3.77
N VAL A 89 19.93 2.57 5.10
CA VAL A 89 18.90 3.36 5.79
C VAL A 89 18.92 4.85 5.40
N PRO A 90 20.07 5.56 5.36
CA PRO A 90 20.11 6.95 4.92
C PRO A 90 19.65 7.16 3.47
N LYS A 91 19.86 6.18 2.59
CA LYS A 91 19.45 6.26 1.18
C LYS A 91 17.94 6.17 1.07
N VAL A 92 17.33 5.22 1.79
CA VAL A 92 15.87 5.08 1.85
C VAL A 92 15.23 6.31 2.50
N ASN A 93 15.82 6.86 3.57
CA ASN A 93 15.34 8.10 4.18
C ASN A 93 15.42 9.28 3.20
N THR A 94 16.50 9.39 2.41
CA THR A 94 16.62 10.42 1.37
C THR A 94 15.53 10.27 0.32
N PHE A 95 15.21 9.05 -0.09
CA PHE A 95 14.09 8.75 -0.98
C PHE A 95 12.76 9.23 -0.38
N LEU A 96 12.45 8.86 0.87
CA LEU A 96 11.22 9.27 1.56
C LEU A 96 11.08 10.79 1.74
N ILE A 97 12.20 11.50 1.87
CA ILE A 97 12.24 12.97 1.91
C ILE A 97 11.96 13.54 0.53
N ARG A 98 12.58 13.00 -0.53
CA ARG A 98 12.37 13.44 -1.91
C ARG A 98 10.93 13.27 -2.37
N HIS A 99 10.27 12.20 -1.94
CA HIS A 99 8.89 11.88 -2.30
C HIS A 99 7.87 12.27 -1.23
N SER A 100 8.23 13.20 -0.32
CA SER A 100 7.35 13.67 0.78
C SER A 100 6.04 14.29 0.33
N GLU A 101 6.00 14.75 -0.91
CA GLU A 101 4.84 15.35 -1.54
C GLU A 101 3.74 14.34 -1.87
N VAL A 102 4.08 13.06 -2.03
CA VAL A 102 3.15 11.99 -2.41
C VAL A 102 3.10 10.83 -1.43
N LEU A 103 4.19 10.59 -0.69
CA LEU A 103 4.28 9.60 0.37
C LEU A 103 3.98 10.26 1.71
N ASP A 104 3.04 9.69 2.43
CA ASP A 104 2.60 10.15 3.73
C ASP A 104 3.47 9.62 4.88
N ASP A 105 3.18 10.12 6.08
CA ASP A 105 3.91 9.72 7.30
C ASP A 105 3.69 8.26 7.67
N GLU A 106 2.62 7.62 7.17
CA GLU A 106 2.36 6.21 7.40
C GLU A 106 3.30 5.35 6.53
N GLU A 107 3.51 5.70 5.25
CA GLU A 107 4.54 5.05 4.43
C GLU A 107 5.94 5.18 5.04
N ARG A 108 6.26 6.33 5.63
CA ARG A 108 7.53 6.53 6.35
C ARG A 108 7.62 5.65 7.59
N ARG A 109 6.56 5.60 8.40
CA ARG A 109 6.50 4.76 9.60
C ARG A 109 6.69 3.29 9.25
N LEU A 110 5.94 2.80 8.26
CA LEU A 110 6.05 1.42 7.79
C LEU A 110 7.43 1.11 7.23
N THR A 111 8.02 2.04 6.47
CA THR A 111 9.41 1.89 5.98
C THR A 111 10.40 1.81 7.12
N GLY A 112 10.23 2.62 8.17
CA GLY A 112 11.04 2.55 9.38
C GLY A 112 10.92 1.18 10.08
N GLU A 113 9.70 0.69 10.27
CA GLU A 113 9.46 -0.64 10.88
C GLU A 113 10.04 -1.78 10.05
N PHE A 114 9.98 -1.67 8.72
CA PHE A 114 10.63 -2.60 7.79
C PHE A 114 12.13 -2.61 7.99
N LEU A 115 12.77 -1.44 7.92
CA LEU A 115 14.23 -1.31 8.00
C LEU A 115 14.76 -1.70 9.38
N ASP A 116 14.07 -1.33 10.45
CA ASP A 116 14.44 -1.70 11.82
C ASP A 116 14.40 -3.21 12.01
N GLY A 117 13.33 -3.87 11.56
CA GLY A 117 13.19 -5.32 11.66
C GLY A 117 14.26 -6.06 10.87
N LEU A 118 14.48 -5.65 9.61
CA LEU A 118 15.47 -6.28 8.73
C LEU A 118 16.91 -6.05 9.24
N THR A 119 17.24 -4.83 9.66
CA THR A 119 18.56 -4.50 10.22
C THR A 119 18.83 -5.27 11.51
N TRP A 120 17.82 -5.46 12.35
CA TRP A 120 17.96 -6.24 13.59
C TRP A 120 18.34 -7.69 13.27
N ILE A 121 17.65 -8.32 12.32
CA ILE A 121 17.89 -9.72 11.92
C ILE A 121 19.30 -9.87 11.35
N ASP A 122 19.66 -9.03 10.39
CA ASP A 122 20.96 -9.05 9.71
C ASP A 122 22.12 -8.86 10.71
N HIS A 123 21.99 -7.90 11.63
CA HIS A 123 22.99 -7.66 12.67
C HIS A 123 23.16 -8.87 13.61
N HIS A 124 22.07 -9.48 14.05
CA HIS A 124 22.15 -10.63 14.95
C HIS A 124 22.68 -11.87 14.23
N GLU A 125 22.33 -12.11 12.97
CA GLU A 125 22.90 -13.21 12.19
C GLU A 125 24.41 -13.06 11.99
N ALA A 126 24.87 -11.84 11.68
CA ALA A 126 26.31 -11.53 11.58
C ALA A 126 27.04 -11.78 12.91
N ASP A 127 26.46 -11.34 14.03
CA ASP A 127 27.01 -11.56 15.37
C ASP A 127 27.10 -13.06 15.72
N ASN A 128 26.08 -13.85 15.37
CA ASN A 128 26.10 -15.29 15.64
C ASN A 128 27.12 -16.03 14.78
N ARG A 129 27.24 -15.65 13.51
CA ARG A 129 28.30 -16.16 12.62
C ARG A 129 29.67 -15.89 13.21
N ARG A 130 29.93 -14.64 13.64
CA ARG A 130 31.19 -14.27 14.30
C ARG A 130 31.45 -15.10 15.57
N ARG A 131 30.46 -15.24 16.46
CA ARG A 131 30.59 -16.05 17.69
C ARG A 131 30.86 -17.53 17.36
N TRP A 132 30.27 -18.05 16.30
CA TRP A 132 30.53 -19.41 15.83
C TRP A 132 31.96 -19.57 15.32
N GLU A 133 32.43 -18.65 14.49
CA GLU A 133 33.81 -18.63 13.98
C GLU A 133 34.83 -18.56 15.13
N GLU A 134 34.58 -17.70 16.13
CA GLU A 134 35.41 -17.62 17.34
C GLU A 134 35.39 -18.92 18.15
N ARG A 135 34.24 -19.61 18.24
CA ARG A 135 34.12 -20.90 18.92
C ARG A 135 34.85 -21.99 18.13
N ARG A 136 34.74 -21.98 16.81
CA ARG A 136 35.42 -22.91 15.90
C ARG A 136 36.93 -22.77 16.02
N GLU A 137 37.43 -21.54 16.05
CA GLU A 137 38.86 -21.26 16.25
C GLU A 137 39.34 -21.74 17.62
N ARG A 138 38.57 -21.47 18.69
CA ARG A 138 38.87 -21.97 20.04
C ARG A 138 38.90 -23.51 20.13
N GLN A 139 37.94 -24.19 19.50
CA GLN A 139 37.89 -25.65 19.41
C GLN A 139 39.08 -26.22 18.62
N ARG A 140 39.43 -25.62 17.49
CA ARG A 140 40.61 -26.01 16.71
C ARG A 140 41.90 -25.81 17.51
N ALA A 141 42.05 -24.69 18.22
CA ALA A 141 43.23 -24.41 19.02
C ALA A 141 43.36 -25.32 20.26
N ALA A 142 42.26 -25.62 20.96
CA ALA A 142 42.28 -26.39 22.19
C ALA A 142 42.29 -27.92 21.97
N HIS A 143 41.58 -28.40 20.94
CA HIS A 143 41.29 -29.83 20.75
C HIS A 143 41.63 -30.35 19.35
N GLY A 144 42.19 -29.52 18.47
CA GLY A 144 42.48 -29.90 17.07
C GLY A 144 41.23 -30.27 16.26
N THR A 145 40.04 -29.99 16.79
CA THR A 145 38.76 -30.42 16.22
C THR A 145 38.09 -29.25 15.53
N ASP A 146 37.70 -29.45 14.28
CA ASP A 146 36.91 -28.48 13.55
C ASP A 146 35.41 -28.78 13.69
N ILE A 147 34.67 -27.87 14.32
CA ILE A 147 33.22 -28.00 14.51
C ILE A 147 32.40 -27.66 13.25
N GLY A 148 33.06 -27.37 12.13
CA GLY A 148 32.41 -27.15 10.84
C GLY A 148 31.95 -25.70 10.60
N PRO A 149 31.37 -25.43 9.42
CA PRO A 149 30.88 -24.10 9.04
C PRO A 149 29.66 -23.67 9.86
N TYR A 150 29.36 -22.36 9.91
CA TYR A 150 28.24 -21.83 10.70
C TYR A 150 26.91 -22.47 10.31
N GLU A 151 26.69 -22.74 9.04
CA GLU A 151 25.47 -23.33 8.50
C GLU A 151 25.21 -24.75 9.06
N SER A 152 26.26 -25.48 9.45
CA SER A 152 26.10 -26.77 10.14
C SER A 152 25.58 -26.64 11.58
N SER A 153 25.69 -25.46 12.19
CA SER A 153 25.12 -25.19 13.51
C SER A 153 23.60 -25.12 13.49
N TRP A 154 22.96 -24.97 12.33
CA TRP A 154 21.51 -24.88 12.23
C TRP A 154 20.81 -26.22 12.53
N ALA A 155 21.54 -27.33 12.44
CA ALA A 155 21.08 -28.66 12.85
C ALA A 155 21.12 -28.85 14.39
N SER A 156 21.86 -28.01 15.09
CA SER A 156 21.94 -27.99 16.55
C SER A 156 20.79 -27.15 17.11
N THR A 157 19.65 -27.80 17.39
CA THR A 157 18.41 -27.23 17.95
C THR A 157 18.54 -26.88 19.44
N GLU A 158 19.59 -26.15 19.83
CA GLU A 158 19.53 -25.43 21.10
C GLU A 158 18.66 -24.18 20.91
N PRO A 159 17.72 -23.89 21.83
CA PRO A 159 16.91 -22.69 21.74
C PRO A 159 17.80 -21.46 21.79
N LEU A 160 17.90 -20.79 20.65
CA LEU A 160 18.64 -19.55 20.49
C LEU A 160 18.02 -18.49 21.44
N PRO A 161 18.80 -17.88 22.37
CA PRO A 161 18.28 -16.97 23.40
C PRO A 161 17.63 -15.68 22.86
N TRP A 162 17.69 -15.46 21.56
CA TRP A 162 17.19 -14.30 20.83
C TRP A 162 15.99 -14.64 19.93
N LEU A 163 15.45 -15.87 20.01
CA LEU A 163 14.28 -16.32 19.25
C LEU A 163 13.08 -15.37 19.38
N ASP A 164 12.82 -14.85 20.59
CA ASP A 164 11.72 -13.91 20.82
C ASP A 164 11.97 -12.56 20.15
N GLY A 165 13.22 -12.07 20.19
CA GLY A 165 13.64 -10.85 19.48
C GLY A 165 13.58 -11.01 17.96
N ALA A 166 13.98 -12.19 17.46
CA ALA A 166 13.95 -12.53 16.04
C ALA A 166 12.52 -12.64 15.53
N GLN A 167 11.62 -13.25 16.30
CA GLN A 167 10.20 -13.29 15.98
C GLN A 167 9.57 -11.89 15.98
N ALA A 168 9.91 -11.04 16.96
CA ALA A 168 9.40 -9.68 17.02
C ALA A 168 9.90 -8.83 15.83
N ALA A 169 11.18 -8.93 15.48
CA ALA A 169 11.78 -8.25 14.32
C ALA A 169 11.17 -8.76 13.01
N ALA A 170 11.05 -10.08 12.85
CA ALA A 170 10.44 -10.69 11.68
C ALA A 170 8.96 -10.30 11.52
N ARG A 171 8.21 -10.21 12.63
CA ARG A 171 6.83 -9.72 12.61
C ARG A 171 6.75 -8.29 12.13
N LYS A 172 7.53 -7.38 12.72
CA LYS A 172 7.57 -5.95 12.33
C LYS A 172 7.87 -5.78 10.85
N TRP A 173 8.91 -6.45 10.39
CA TRP A 173 9.35 -6.37 9.00
C TRP A 173 8.31 -6.94 8.02
N ASN A 174 7.78 -8.14 8.28
CA ASN A 174 6.76 -8.73 7.40
C ASN A 174 5.45 -7.93 7.43
N SER A 175 4.98 -7.47 8.59
CA SER A 175 3.75 -6.68 8.68
C SER A 175 3.88 -5.34 7.94
N ALA A 176 5.05 -4.71 8.03
CA ALA A 176 5.31 -3.46 7.33
C ALA A 176 5.34 -3.67 5.80
N ARG A 177 5.98 -4.75 5.33
CA ARG A 177 5.96 -5.12 3.90
C ARG A 177 4.53 -5.32 3.41
N ASP A 178 3.77 -6.18 4.08
CA ASP A 178 2.43 -6.55 3.65
C ASP A 178 1.50 -5.32 3.64
N ALA A 179 1.65 -4.41 4.61
CA ALA A 179 0.91 -3.15 4.65
C ALA A 179 1.29 -2.21 3.50
N LEU A 180 2.58 -2.06 3.17
CA LEU A 180 3.02 -1.25 2.03
C LEU A 180 2.52 -1.82 0.69
N GLU A 181 2.57 -3.15 0.53
CA GLU A 181 2.02 -3.84 -0.64
C GLU A 181 0.50 -3.65 -0.77
N GLU A 182 -0.23 -3.73 0.34
CA GLU A 182 -1.67 -3.48 0.35
C GLU A 182 -1.99 -2.04 -0.06
N ARG A 183 -1.21 -1.07 0.40
CA ARG A 183 -1.37 0.34 -0.01
C ARG A 183 -1.10 0.55 -1.49
N LEU A 184 -0.13 -0.16 -2.07
CA LEU A 184 0.11 -0.15 -3.51
C LEU A 184 -1.06 -0.78 -4.27
N ARG A 185 -1.60 -1.92 -3.80
CA ARG A 185 -2.78 -2.56 -4.40
C ARG A 185 -4.01 -1.65 -4.40
N ASN A 186 -4.18 -0.87 -3.33
CA ASN A 186 -5.29 0.06 -3.16
C ASN A 186 -5.03 1.45 -3.78
N ALA A 187 -3.83 1.70 -4.33
CA ALA A 187 -3.53 2.97 -4.98
C ALA A 187 -4.37 3.10 -6.27
N PRO A 188 -5.00 4.26 -6.52
CA PRO A 188 -5.77 4.49 -7.72
C PRO A 188 -4.93 4.21 -8.97
N GLN A 189 -5.49 3.42 -9.89
CA GLN A 189 -4.90 3.22 -11.20
C GLN A 189 -5.33 4.44 -12.02
N GLY A 190 -4.39 5.29 -12.44
CA GLY A 190 -4.69 6.29 -13.46
C GLY A 190 -5.26 5.55 -14.68
N GLU A 191 -6.45 5.96 -15.12
CA GLU A 191 -7.10 5.47 -16.34
C GLU A 191 -6.83 6.45 -17.47
#